data_AF-G4TX62-F1
#
_entry.id   AF-G4TX62-F1
#
_cell.length_a   1.000
_cell.length_b   1.000
_cell.length_c   1.000
_cell.angle_alpha   90.00
_cell.angle_beta   90.00
_cell.angle_gamma   90.00
#
_symmetry.space_group_name_H-M   'P 1'
#
loop_
_entity.id
_entity.type
_entity.pdbx_description
1 polymer ?
#
loop_
_entity_poly.entity_id
_entity_poly.type
_entity_poly.pdbx_seq_one_letter_code
_entity_poly.pdbx_strand_id
1 'polypeptide(L)'
;MGISRSSSHKRRATGGHRPHYRKKRKFELGRQPASTKLGAKRIHTVRTRGGNTKYRALRLDSGNYAWGSESVTCKTRIISVNYNASNNELVRTNTLVKGAVIQVDATPFRQWYESHYDDRGEEATVGIDKEKV
;
A
#
# COMPACT_ATOMS: atom_id res chain seq x y z
N MET A 1 11.95 -23.02 4.55
CA MET A 1 11.30 -22.44 3.35
C MET A 1 12.28 -22.53 2.18
N GLY A 2 11.88 -23.14 1.06
CA GLY A 2 12.77 -23.56 -0.03
C GLY A 2 13.06 -22.52 -1.12
N ILE A 3 12.63 -21.27 -0.95
CA ILE A 3 12.79 -20.20 -1.94
C ILE A 3 14.25 -19.72 -1.94
N SER A 4 14.93 -19.86 -3.08
CA SER A 4 16.30 -19.37 -3.29
C SER A 4 16.31 -18.31 -4.38
N ARG A 5 17.11 -17.26 -4.17
CA ARG A 5 17.34 -16.19 -5.15
C ARG A 5 18.57 -16.45 -6.05
N SER A 6 19.10 -17.68 -6.02
CA SER A 6 20.27 -18.04 -6.84
C SER A 6 19.92 -18.15 -8.32
N SER A 7 20.79 -17.66 -9.19
CA SER A 7 20.71 -17.83 -10.64
C SER A 7 21.40 -19.09 -11.15
N SER A 8 22.00 -19.89 -10.26
CA SER A 8 22.77 -21.10 -10.61
C SER A 8 21.95 -22.18 -11.31
N HIS A 9 20.62 -22.16 -11.13
CA HIS A 9 19.67 -23.07 -11.78
C HIS A 9 19.18 -22.55 -13.15
N LYS A 10 19.53 -21.31 -13.51
CA LYS A 10 19.19 -20.75 -14.82
C LYS A 10 20.18 -21.23 -15.88
N ARG A 11 19.71 -21.34 -17.12
CA ARG A 11 20.55 -21.67 -18.29
C ARG A 11 21.55 -20.56 -18.60
N ARG A 12 22.58 -20.87 -19.40
CA ARG A 12 23.46 -19.87 -20.02
C ARG A 12 22.67 -19.04 -21.03
N ALA A 13 23.16 -17.84 -21.36
CA ALA A 13 22.57 -17.02 -22.44
C ALA A 13 22.55 -17.78 -23.79
N THR A 14 23.55 -18.64 -24.03
CA THR A 14 23.62 -19.54 -25.19
C THR A 14 22.69 -20.76 -25.09
N GLY A 15 21.88 -20.90 -24.04
CA GLY A 15 20.94 -22.02 -23.85
C GLY A 15 21.52 -23.27 -23.19
N GLY A 16 22.86 -23.38 -23.08
CA GLY A 16 23.54 -24.52 -22.45
C GLY A 16 23.20 -24.71 -20.97
N HIS A 17 23.07 -25.97 -20.55
CA HIS A 17 22.82 -26.35 -19.16
C HIS A 17 24.03 -26.01 -18.27
N ARG A 18 23.79 -25.56 -17.03
CA ARG A 18 24.84 -25.24 -16.06
C ARG A 18 24.95 -26.34 -15.00
N PRO A 19 26.13 -26.96 -14.80
CA PRO A 19 26.29 -27.94 -13.73
C PRO A 19 26.23 -27.26 -12.35
N HIS A 20 25.62 -27.96 -11.38
CA HIS A 20 25.53 -27.49 -10.01
C HIS A 20 26.78 -27.89 -9.21
N TYR A 21 27.63 -26.91 -8.88
CA TYR A 21 28.88 -27.16 -8.15
C TYR A 21 28.73 -27.16 -6.62
N ARG A 22 27.61 -26.68 -6.07
CA ARG A 22 27.39 -26.58 -4.62
C ARG A 22 25.92 -26.66 -4.23
N LYS A 23 25.67 -26.95 -2.95
CA LYS A 23 24.34 -26.92 -2.31
C LYS A 23 23.86 -25.48 -2.04
N LYS A 24 22.56 -25.32 -1.77
CA LYS A 24 21.89 -24.04 -1.44
C LYS A 24 22.51 -23.37 -0.20
N ARG A 25 22.67 -22.04 -0.20
CA ARG A 25 23.24 -21.29 0.93
C ARG A 25 22.20 -20.44 1.66
N LYS A 26 22.39 -20.29 2.98
CA LYS A 26 21.47 -19.55 3.87
C LYS A 26 21.29 -18.07 3.46
N PHE A 27 22.33 -17.43 2.91
CA PHE A 27 22.26 -16.02 2.51
C PHE A 27 21.44 -15.78 1.22
N GLU A 28 21.21 -16.82 0.42
CA GLU A 28 20.42 -16.73 -0.82
C GLU A 28 18.94 -16.95 -0.58
N LEU A 29 18.56 -17.27 0.67
CA LEU A 29 17.18 -17.56 1.04
C LEU A 29 16.27 -16.35 0.81
N GLY A 30 15.13 -16.60 0.17
CA GLY A 30 14.04 -15.66 -0.01
C GLY A 30 12.92 -15.86 1.01
N ARG A 31 11.87 -15.05 0.90
CA ARG A 31 10.66 -15.15 1.73
C ARG A 31 9.43 -15.02 0.85
N GLN A 32 8.31 -15.63 1.26
CA GLN A 32 7.03 -15.44 0.60
C GLN A 32 6.59 -13.96 0.64
N PRO A 33 5.96 -13.43 -0.43
CA PRO A 33 5.28 -12.14 -0.41
C PRO A 33 4.22 -12.04 0.69
N ALA A 34 3.94 -10.82 1.14
CA ALA A 34 3.02 -10.54 2.23
C ALA A 34 1.57 -10.31 1.78
N SER A 35 1.36 -9.98 0.50
CA SER A 35 0.07 -9.66 -0.11
C SER A 35 -0.83 -8.81 0.80
N THR A 36 -0.38 -7.57 1.07
CA THR A 36 -1.03 -6.61 1.98
C THR A 36 -2.49 -6.37 1.62
N LYS A 37 -3.39 -6.63 2.56
CA LYS A 37 -4.84 -6.44 2.40
C LYS A 37 -5.36 -5.22 3.14
N LEU A 38 -6.53 -4.74 2.75
CA LEU A 38 -7.27 -3.77 3.54
C LEU A 38 -7.83 -4.43 4.82
N GLY A 39 -7.73 -3.72 5.94
CA GLY A 39 -8.28 -4.14 7.22
C GLY A 39 -7.45 -3.62 8.40
N ALA A 40 -7.84 -4.02 9.62
CA ALA A 40 -7.19 -3.57 10.85
C ALA A 40 -5.66 -3.72 10.78
N LYS A 41 -4.95 -2.64 11.10
CA LYS A 41 -3.49 -2.52 10.95
C LYS A 41 -2.78 -3.68 11.65
N ARG A 42 -2.07 -4.49 10.84
CA ARG A 42 -1.27 -5.62 11.34
C ARG A 42 0.10 -5.61 10.67
N ILE A 43 1.13 -5.33 11.45
CA ILE A 43 2.53 -5.27 10.99
C ILE A 43 3.34 -6.29 11.77
N HIS A 44 4.09 -7.12 11.05
CA HIS A 44 5.04 -8.08 11.62
C HIS A 44 6.47 -7.58 11.49
N THR A 45 7.23 -7.70 12.56
CA THR A 45 8.67 -7.44 12.56
C THR A 45 9.41 -8.69 12.07
N VAL A 46 10.27 -8.53 11.06
CA VAL A 46 11.02 -9.61 10.44
C VAL A 46 12.51 -9.39 10.67
N ARG A 47 13.15 -10.27 11.44
CA ARG A 47 14.60 -10.28 11.63
C ARG A 47 15.32 -10.64 10.33
N THR A 48 16.36 -9.88 10.01
CA THR A 48 17.23 -10.08 8.84
C THR A 48 18.66 -10.40 9.25
N ARG A 49 19.51 -10.73 8.25
CA ARG A 49 20.94 -10.96 8.47
C ARG A 49 21.60 -9.66 8.93
N GLY A 50 22.57 -9.75 9.84
CA GLY A 50 23.29 -8.58 10.36
C GLY A 50 22.59 -7.85 11.50
N GLY A 51 21.52 -8.41 12.07
CA GLY A 51 20.83 -7.84 13.25
C GLY A 51 19.68 -6.88 12.91
N ASN A 52 19.60 -6.40 11.67
CA ASN A 52 18.56 -5.46 11.25
C ASN A 52 17.14 -6.07 11.26
N THR A 53 16.15 -5.23 11.47
CA THR A 53 14.72 -5.56 11.40
C THR A 53 14.05 -4.90 10.20
N LYS A 54 13.16 -5.62 9.54
CA LYS A 54 12.27 -5.07 8.51
C LYS A 54 10.82 -5.21 8.95
N TYR A 55 9.99 -4.22 8.63
CA TYR A 55 8.56 -4.27 8.93
C TYR A 55 7.79 -4.77 7.72
N ARG A 56 6.92 -5.75 7.95
CA ARG A 56 6.07 -6.35 6.93
C ARG A 56 4.62 -6.12 7.32
N ALA A 57 3.95 -5.23 6.62
CA ALA A 57 2.51 -5.10 6.73
C ALA A 57 1.84 -6.37 6.17
N LEU A 58 0.83 -6.88 6.87
CA LEU A 58 -0.12 -7.87 6.37
C LEU A 58 -1.46 -7.20 6.06
N ARG A 59 -1.85 -6.24 6.90
CA ARG A 59 -3.06 -5.43 6.73
C ARG A 59 -2.79 -3.98 7.06
N LEU A 60 -3.41 -3.08 6.30
CA LEU A 60 -3.41 -1.65 6.51
C LEU A 60 -4.81 -1.10 6.27
N ASP A 61 -5.19 -0.08 7.03
CA ASP A 61 -6.49 0.59 6.95
C ASP A 61 -6.36 2.06 6.52
N SER A 62 -5.23 2.69 6.84
CA SER A 62 -5.00 4.13 6.71
C SER A 62 -3.61 4.43 6.15
N GLY A 63 -3.48 5.58 5.52
CA GLY A 63 -2.24 6.12 4.96
C GLY A 63 -2.14 7.63 5.16
N ASN A 64 -0.98 8.21 4.84
CA ASN A 64 -0.80 9.66 4.81
C ASN A 64 -0.80 10.13 3.34
N TYR A 65 -1.63 11.10 3.02
CA TYR A 65 -1.82 11.59 1.65
C TYR A 65 -1.70 13.10 1.62
N ALA A 66 -1.11 13.61 0.54
CA ALA A 66 -0.91 15.03 0.31
C ALA A 66 -1.96 15.56 -0.68
N TRP A 67 -2.62 16.66 -0.34
CA TRP A 67 -3.39 17.47 -1.28
C TRP A 67 -2.47 18.50 -1.91
N GLY A 68 -2.13 18.28 -3.18
CA GLY A 68 -1.07 19.03 -3.87
C GLY A 68 -1.34 20.53 -4.08
N SER A 69 -2.59 20.96 -4.26
CA SER A 69 -2.90 22.38 -4.42
C SER A 69 -2.80 23.15 -3.11
N GLU A 70 -3.31 22.55 -2.03
CA GLU A 70 -3.37 23.18 -0.70
C GLU A 70 -2.12 22.93 0.17
N SER A 71 -1.15 22.17 -0.34
CA SER A 71 0.08 21.81 0.38
C SER A 71 -0.16 21.17 1.77
N VAL A 72 -1.24 20.40 1.91
CA VAL A 72 -1.66 19.79 3.19
C VAL A 72 -1.50 18.30 3.15
N THR A 73 -1.08 17.71 4.27
CA THR A 73 -1.00 16.26 4.43
C THR A 73 -1.91 15.80 5.55
N CYS A 74 -2.83 14.89 5.24
CA CYS A 74 -3.75 14.32 6.20
C CYS A 74 -3.64 12.80 6.21
N LYS A 75 -3.73 12.23 7.41
CA LYS A 75 -3.89 10.79 7.58
C LYS A 75 -5.35 10.42 7.34
N THR A 76 -5.60 9.57 6.36
CA THR A 76 -6.96 9.21 5.95
C THR A 76 -7.09 7.69 5.77
N ARG A 77 -8.34 7.22 5.79
CA ARG A 77 -8.68 5.82 5.60
C ARG A 77 -8.70 5.46 4.11
N ILE A 78 -8.28 4.25 3.79
CA ILE A 78 -8.36 3.69 2.42
C ILE A 78 -9.68 2.93 2.29
N ILE A 79 -10.42 3.20 1.21
CA ILE A 79 -11.71 2.56 0.91
C ILE A 79 -11.50 1.30 0.07
N SER A 80 -10.88 1.45 -1.10
CA SER A 80 -10.69 0.37 -2.06
C SER A 80 -9.49 0.61 -2.96
N VAL A 81 -9.04 -0.45 -3.64
CA VAL A 81 -8.08 -0.35 -4.75
C VAL A 81 -8.87 -0.29 -6.04
N ASN A 82 -8.63 0.73 -6.88
CA ASN A 82 -9.41 0.93 -8.12
C ASN A 82 -8.64 0.45 -9.35
N TYR A 83 -7.30 0.55 -9.34
CA TYR A 83 -6.50 0.16 -10.49
C TYR A 83 -5.12 -0.39 -10.10
N ASN A 84 -4.64 -1.34 -10.92
CA ASN A 84 -3.29 -1.87 -10.86
C ASN A 84 -2.78 -2.21 -12.26
N ALA A 85 -1.59 -1.72 -12.63
CA ALA A 85 -1.02 -1.93 -13.96
C ALA A 85 -0.53 -3.37 -14.21
N SER A 86 -0.10 -4.10 -13.19
CA SER A 86 0.54 -5.41 -13.38
C SER A 86 -0.44 -6.58 -13.39
N ASN A 87 -1.52 -6.50 -12.61
CA ASN A 87 -2.49 -7.58 -12.51
C ASN A 87 -3.85 -7.09 -11.96
N ASN A 88 -4.94 -7.38 -12.67
CA ASN A 88 -6.29 -6.99 -12.29
C ASN A 88 -6.85 -7.78 -11.09
N GLU A 89 -6.33 -8.98 -10.79
CA GLU A 89 -6.74 -9.77 -9.62
C GLU A 89 -6.37 -9.06 -8.29
N LEU A 90 -5.39 -8.16 -8.32
CA LEU A 90 -5.01 -7.37 -7.16
C LEU A 90 -6.08 -6.32 -6.80
N VAL A 91 -6.81 -5.82 -7.81
CA VAL A 91 -7.94 -4.90 -7.63
C VAL A 91 -9.11 -5.64 -6.98
N ARG A 92 -9.52 -6.78 -7.55
CA ARG A 92 -10.64 -7.60 -7.06
C ARG A 92 -10.49 -8.02 -5.60
N THR A 93 -9.24 -8.29 -5.20
CA THR A 93 -8.94 -8.77 -3.85
C THR A 93 -8.46 -7.68 -2.90
N ASN A 94 -8.56 -6.40 -3.27
CA ASN A 94 -8.13 -5.24 -2.49
C ASN A 94 -6.70 -5.39 -1.93
N THR A 95 -5.75 -5.73 -2.80
CA THR A 95 -4.34 -5.90 -2.44
C THR A 95 -3.57 -4.60 -2.69
N LEU A 96 -2.92 -4.08 -1.65
CA LEU A 96 -2.06 -2.91 -1.75
C LEU A 96 -0.67 -3.32 -2.27
N VAL A 97 -0.21 -2.69 -3.35
CA VAL A 97 1.16 -2.83 -3.88
C VAL A 97 1.65 -1.47 -4.37
N LYS A 98 2.96 -1.36 -4.66
CA LYS A 98 3.53 -0.13 -5.24
C LYS A 98 2.87 0.15 -6.59
N GLY A 99 2.41 1.39 -6.78
CA GLY A 99 1.77 1.84 -8.03
C GLY A 99 0.30 1.49 -8.17
N ALA A 100 -0.35 0.97 -7.11
CA ALA A 100 -1.81 0.82 -7.10
C ALA A 100 -2.49 2.20 -6.93
N VAL A 101 -3.52 2.46 -7.72
CA VAL A 101 -4.39 3.64 -7.55
C VAL A 101 -5.53 3.26 -6.62
N ILE A 102 -5.75 4.06 -5.59
CA ILE A 102 -6.65 3.76 -4.48
C ILE A 102 -7.68 4.87 -4.29
N GLN A 103 -8.83 4.49 -3.77
CA GLN A 103 -9.84 5.43 -3.30
C GLN A 103 -9.65 5.68 -1.81
N VAL A 104 -9.67 6.95 -1.43
CA VAL A 104 -9.39 7.44 -0.09
C VAL A 104 -10.61 8.19 0.44
N ASP A 105 -10.83 8.12 1.75
CA ASP A 105 -11.86 8.91 2.42
C ASP A 105 -11.51 10.40 2.44
N ALA A 106 -12.46 11.24 2.01
CA ALA A 106 -12.29 12.67 1.86
C ALA A 106 -12.58 13.47 3.14
N THR A 107 -13.21 12.87 4.16
CA THR A 107 -13.64 13.59 5.38
C THR A 107 -12.52 14.42 6.03
N PRO A 108 -11.27 13.92 6.21
CA PRO A 108 -10.23 14.70 6.85
C PRO A 108 -9.75 15.92 6.04
N PHE A 109 -9.84 15.86 4.70
CA PHE A 109 -9.50 16.98 3.84
C PHE A 109 -10.62 18.02 3.81
N ARG A 110 -11.89 17.56 3.82
CA ARG A 110 -13.05 18.43 3.90
C ARG A 110 -13.07 19.23 5.22
N GLN A 111 -12.87 18.56 6.35
CA GLN A 111 -12.79 19.20 7.66
C GLN A 111 -11.66 20.23 7.73
N TRP A 112 -10.50 19.90 7.16
CA TRP A 112 -9.40 20.85 7.08
C TRP A 112 -9.78 22.07 6.23
N TYR A 113 -10.39 21.87 5.07
CA TYR A 113 -10.80 22.95 4.17
C TYR A 113 -11.80 23.91 4.83
N GLU A 114 -12.86 23.37 5.44
CA GLU A 114 -13.85 24.14 6.20
C GLU A 114 -13.15 24.97 7.29
N SER A 115 -12.28 24.36 8.11
CA SER A 115 -11.53 25.10 9.14
C SER A 115 -10.53 26.13 8.61
N HIS A 116 -10.01 25.96 7.40
CA HIS A 116 -8.97 26.84 6.86
C HIS A 116 -9.54 28.06 6.14
N TYR A 117 -10.73 27.93 5.55
CA TYR A 117 -11.37 28.99 4.77
C TYR A 117 -12.59 29.61 5.43
N ASP A 118 -13.38 28.87 6.22
CA ASP A 118 -14.60 29.39 6.87
C ASP A 118 -14.32 30.28 8.10
N ASP A 119 -13.05 30.46 8.47
CA ASP A 119 -12.62 31.48 9.45
C ASP A 119 -12.66 32.92 8.87
N ARG A 120 -13.00 33.09 7.58
CA ARG A 120 -13.40 34.39 7.00
C ARG A 120 -14.93 34.42 6.90
N GLY A 121 -15.55 34.91 7.96
CA GLY A 121 -17.00 34.87 8.18
C GLY A 121 -17.85 35.20 6.96
N GLU A 122 -18.64 34.22 6.55
CA GLU A 122 -19.95 34.41 5.97
C GLU A 122 -20.84 33.29 6.51
N GLU A 123 -21.88 33.67 7.25
CA GLU A 123 -22.91 32.77 7.74
C GLU A 123 -23.61 32.11 6.54
N ALA A 124 -23.17 30.93 6.15
CA ALA A 124 -23.95 30.09 5.25
C ALA A 124 -25.11 29.46 6.04
N THR A 125 -26.22 30.19 6.13
CA THR A 125 -27.51 29.63 6.54
C THR A 125 -27.92 28.55 5.53
N VAL A 126 -27.59 27.29 5.81
CA VAL A 126 -28.20 26.17 5.09
C VAL A 126 -29.58 25.94 5.72
N GLY A 127 -30.56 26.71 5.23
CA GLY A 127 -31.96 26.43 5.43
C GLY A 127 -32.27 25.03 4.90
N ILE A 128 -32.50 24.10 5.80
CA ILE A 128 -33.10 22.82 5.48
C ILE A 128 -34.60 23.09 5.34
N ASP A 129 -35.05 23.39 4.13
CA ASP A 129 -36.46 23.32 3.77
C ASP A 129 -36.89 21.84 3.78
N LYS A 130 -37.26 21.36 4.97
CA LYS A 130 -38.21 20.27 5.12
C LYS A 130 -39.60 20.91 5.21
N GLU A 131 -40.34 20.94 4.09
CA GLU A 131 -41.79 20.72 4.04
C GLU A 131 -42.40 20.97 2.65
N LYS A 132 -43.38 20.12 2.30
CA LYS A 132 -44.28 20.08 1.12
C LYS A 132 -43.67 19.42 -0.13
N VAL A 133 -44.16 18.30 -0.66
CA VAL A 133 -45.53 17.73 -0.76
C VAL A 133 -45.47 16.22 -0.55
#